data_AF-A0A9P4YZF4-F1
#
_entry.id   AF-A0A9P4YZF4-F1
#
_cell.length_a   1.000
_cell.length_b   1.000
_cell.length_c   1.000
_cell.angle_alpha   90.00
_cell.angle_beta   90.00
_cell.angle_gamma   90.00
#
_symmetry.space_group_name_H-M   'P 1'
#
loop_
_entity.id
_entity.type
_entity.pdbx_description
1 polymer ?
#
loop_
_entity_poly.entity_id
_entity_poly.type
_entity_poly.pdbx_seq_one_letter_code
_entity_poly.pdbx_strand_id
1 'polypeptide(L)'
;MGQVPALRLSENRDGNEPTRLLADSSEILAWLCRLQPELIPKDHQEDIQSLLSSFYAFHAKPLTVKPEERNNGITNKAAAMLERTDISESHRRRLEVKSVYHDTKFRTTLDADNIETVESQARDFIRSVSDLLRRRQRQQQQQGDEDFSGSAIYIFGTRPSVADAVVTALLARLMDVGRDDIVDDETARDYTTKVISSSEWQKVMQGRRTLP
;
A
#
# COMPACT_ATOMS: atom_id res chain seq x y z
N MET A 1 7.25 20.90 -0.72
CA MET A 1 6.75 19.82 -1.59
C MET A 1 5.61 19.12 -0.87
N GLY A 2 4.48 18.84 -1.54
CA GLY A 2 3.35 18.11 -0.95
C GLY A 2 3.31 16.68 -1.48
N GLN A 3 4.30 15.87 -1.11
CA GLN A 3 4.30 14.43 -1.34
C GLN A 3 3.70 13.78 -0.09
N VAL A 4 2.81 12.80 -0.28
CA VAL A 4 2.23 11.99 0.79
C VAL A 4 2.53 10.52 0.50
N PRO A 5 2.77 9.68 1.52
CA PRO A 5 2.87 10.06 2.94
C PRO A 5 4.13 10.89 3.24
N ALA A 6 4.06 11.71 4.28
CA ALA A 6 5.21 12.43 4.81
C ALA A 6 5.15 12.47 6.34
N LEU A 7 6.22 12.00 6.98
CA LEU A 7 6.36 12.00 8.43
C LEU A 7 7.36 13.06 8.84
N ARG A 8 6.92 13.98 9.69
CA ARG A 8 7.79 15.00 10.31
C ARG A 8 8.26 14.48 11.66
N LEU A 9 9.56 14.33 11.79
CA LEU A 9 10.19 13.95 13.05
C LEU A 9 10.68 15.22 13.74
N SER A 10 10.14 15.50 14.93
CA SER A 10 10.67 16.53 15.81
C SER A 10 11.62 15.86 16.81
N GLU A 11 12.92 16.10 16.68
CA GLU A 11 13.89 15.72 17.71
C GLU A 11 13.89 16.82 18.80
N ASN A 12 13.09 16.60 19.86
CA ASN A 12 13.01 17.39 21.10
C ASN A 12 12.66 18.91 21.07
N ARG A 13 12.27 19.39 22.26
CA ARG A 13 11.40 20.55 22.55
C ARG A 13 12.05 21.94 22.50
N ASP A 14 13.33 22.06 22.17
CA ASP A 14 14.06 23.34 22.28
C ASP A 14 13.99 24.22 21.02
N GLY A 15 13.15 23.84 20.05
CA GLY A 15 12.65 24.74 19.00
C GLY A 15 13.66 25.14 17.92
N ASN A 16 14.88 24.59 17.90
CA ASN A 16 15.96 25.11 17.06
C ASN A 16 16.75 24.08 16.22
N GLU A 17 16.22 22.89 15.97
CA GLU A 17 16.87 21.88 15.13
C GLU A 17 16.10 21.52 13.84
N PRO A 18 16.82 21.09 12.78
CA PRO A 18 16.21 20.76 11.50
C PRO A 18 15.24 19.59 11.62
N THR A 19 13.96 19.84 11.34
CA THR A 19 12.94 18.79 11.23
C THR A 19 13.34 17.79 10.15
N ARG A 20 13.60 16.54 10.54
CA ARG A 20 13.80 15.47 9.56
C ARG A 20 12.45 15.10 8.95
N LEU A 21 12.36 15.21 7.62
CA LEU A 21 11.19 14.83 6.85
C LEU A 21 11.45 13.49 6.17
N LEU A 22 10.69 12.46 6.54
CA LEU A 22 10.64 11.22 5.78
C LEU A 22 9.46 11.34 4.79
N ALA A 23 9.73 11.21 3.49
CA ALA A 23 8.72 11.33 2.42
C ALA A 23 8.57 10.04 1.59
N ASP A 24 9.39 9.03 1.89
CA ASP A 24 9.31 7.72 1.30
C ASP A 24 8.53 6.77 2.23
N SER A 25 7.53 6.08 1.70
CA SER A 25 6.70 5.19 2.50
C SER A 25 7.47 4.01 3.09
N SER A 26 8.49 3.50 2.39
CA SER A 26 9.33 2.40 2.88
C SER A 26 10.24 2.87 4.03
N GLU A 27 10.78 4.09 3.95
CA GLU A 27 11.57 4.68 5.04
C GLU A 27 10.71 4.97 6.27
N ILE A 28 9.48 5.48 6.07
CA ILE A 28 8.52 5.70 7.16
C ILE A 28 8.19 4.37 7.83
N LEU A 29 7.90 3.33 7.05
CA LEU A 29 7.58 2.01 7.55
C LEU A 29 8.75 1.40 8.34
N ALA A 30 9.96 1.49 7.80
CA ALA A 30 11.18 1.04 8.49
C ALA A 30 11.42 1.82 9.80
N TRP A 31 11.13 3.12 9.82
CA TRP A 31 11.18 3.91 11.06
C TRP A 31 10.14 3.45 12.08
N LEU A 32 8.89 3.20 11.67
CA LEU A 32 7.84 2.69 12.55
C LEU A 32 8.19 1.32 13.13
N CYS A 33 8.72 0.40 12.31
CA CYS A 33 9.13 -0.93 12.77
C CYS A 33 10.32 -0.88 13.74
N ARG A 34 11.17 0.17 13.70
CA ARG A 34 12.20 0.38 14.72
C ARG A 34 11.62 0.82 16.07
N LEU A 35 10.51 1.57 16.06
CA LEU A 35 9.82 1.98 17.28
C LEU A 35 8.95 0.87 17.88
N GLN A 36 8.41 0.00 17.03
CA GLN A 36 7.55 -1.11 17.44
C GLN A 36 8.04 -2.43 16.79
N PRO A 37 9.09 -3.05 17.35
CA PRO A 37 9.70 -4.26 16.77
C PRO A 37 8.74 -5.44 16.68
N GLU A 38 7.67 -5.47 17.47
CA GLU A 38 6.66 -6.53 17.44
C GLU A 38 5.88 -6.58 16.12
N LEU A 39 5.96 -5.53 15.29
CA LEU A 39 5.41 -5.52 13.92
C LEU A 39 6.19 -6.43 12.97
N ILE A 40 7.39 -6.87 13.36
CA ILE A 40 8.22 -7.85 12.65
C ILE A 40 8.57 -8.97 13.63
N PRO A 41 7.65 -9.94 13.87
CA PRO A 41 7.96 -11.11 14.70
C PRO A 41 9.22 -11.81 14.21
N LYS A 42 10.14 -12.12 15.14
CA LYS A 42 11.47 -12.67 14.81
C LYS A 42 11.40 -13.94 13.97
N ASP A 43 10.47 -14.84 14.32
CA ASP A 43 10.29 -16.14 13.65
C ASP A 43 9.79 -16.00 12.21
N HIS A 44 9.31 -14.81 11.83
CA HIS A 44 8.76 -14.51 10.50
C HIS A 44 9.48 -13.35 9.80
N GLN A 45 10.63 -12.93 10.33
CA GLN A 45 11.35 -11.75 9.85
C GLN A 45 11.72 -11.88 8.37
N GLU A 46 12.22 -13.05 7.95
CA GLU A 46 12.63 -13.29 6.55
C GLU A 46 11.44 -13.24 5.59
N ASP A 47 10.32 -13.90 5.93
CA ASP A 47 9.10 -13.88 5.13
C ASP A 47 8.55 -12.44 4.99
N ILE A 48 8.54 -11.68 6.10
CA ILE A 48 8.08 -10.28 6.10
C ILE A 48 8.98 -9.40 5.23
N GLN A 49 10.31 -9.54 5.35
CA GLN A 49 11.25 -8.78 4.54
C GLN A 49 11.13 -9.11 3.05
N SER A 50 10.93 -10.38 2.72
CA SER A 50 10.68 -10.83 1.34
C SER A 50 9.41 -10.19 0.78
N LEU A 51 8.30 -10.24 1.53
CA LEU A 51 7.04 -9.61 1.13
C LEU A 51 7.19 -8.09 0.93
N LEU A 52 7.84 -7.38 1.86
CA LEU A 52 8.05 -5.94 1.74
C LEU A 52 8.91 -5.61 0.51
N SER A 53 9.97 -6.38 0.27
CA SER A 53 10.82 -6.21 -0.92
C SER A 53 10.02 -6.38 -2.21
N SER A 54 9.23 -7.46 -2.31
CA SER A 54 8.36 -7.71 -3.47
C SER A 54 7.29 -6.62 -3.64
N PHE A 55 6.71 -6.14 -2.55
CA PHE A 55 5.71 -5.07 -2.58
C PHE A 55 6.28 -3.76 -3.12
N TYR A 56 7.50 -3.38 -2.71
CA TYR A 56 8.15 -2.15 -3.16
C TYR A 56 8.86 -2.28 -4.52
N ALA A 57 8.98 -3.49 -5.06
CA ALA A 57 9.61 -3.73 -6.35
C ALA A 57 8.77 -3.24 -7.55
N PHE A 58 7.46 -3.00 -7.36
CA PHE A 58 6.58 -2.53 -8.42
C PHE A 58 5.76 -1.31 -8.00
N HIS A 59 5.45 -0.44 -8.97
CA HIS A 59 4.66 0.75 -8.73
C HIS A 59 3.18 0.45 -9.02
N ALA A 60 2.34 0.37 -7.99
CA ALA A 60 0.94 -0.09 -8.12
C ALA A 60 0.00 0.84 -8.93
N LYS A 61 0.44 2.03 -9.36
CA LYS A 61 -0.42 3.01 -10.07
C LYS A 61 -1.11 2.46 -11.33
N PRO A 62 -0.45 1.72 -12.24
CA PRO A 62 -1.13 1.13 -13.40
C PRO A 62 -2.28 0.20 -13.01
N LEU A 63 -2.19 -0.43 -11.84
CA LEU A 63 -3.22 -1.34 -11.33
C LEU A 63 -4.48 -0.60 -10.85
N THR A 64 -4.34 0.69 -10.51
CA THR A 64 -5.44 1.52 -10.00
C THR A 64 -6.21 2.27 -11.08
N VAL A 65 -5.77 2.18 -12.34
CA VAL A 65 -6.46 2.77 -13.49
C VAL A 65 -7.22 1.65 -14.20
N LYS A 66 -8.54 1.82 -14.33
CA LYS A 66 -9.40 0.83 -14.99
C LYS A 66 -8.99 0.64 -16.45
N PRO A 67 -9.06 -0.58 -17.03
CA PRO A 67 -8.69 -0.83 -18.42
C PRO A 67 -9.28 0.17 -19.42
N GLU A 68 -10.56 0.49 -19.28
CA GLU A 68 -11.30 1.46 -20.10
C GLU A 68 -10.80 2.91 -19.99
N GLU A 69 -10.12 3.28 -18.89
CA GLU A 69 -9.60 4.62 -18.64
C GLU A 69 -8.15 4.80 -19.10
N ARG A 70 -7.44 3.71 -19.40
CA ARG A 70 -5.98 3.74 -19.68
C ARG A 70 -5.62 4.56 -20.91
N ASN A 71 -6.49 4.58 -21.93
CA ASN A 71 -6.29 5.36 -23.15
C ASN A 71 -6.23 6.88 -22.92
N ASN A 72 -6.76 7.36 -21.78
CA ASN A 72 -6.76 8.78 -21.44
C ASN A 72 -5.48 9.22 -20.68
N GLY A 73 -4.55 8.30 -20.44
CA GLY A 73 -3.38 8.57 -19.63
C GLY A 73 -3.72 8.77 -18.15
N ILE A 74 -2.70 9.09 -17.34
CA ILE A 74 -2.91 9.53 -15.96
C ILE A 74 -3.17 11.04 -16.00
N THR A 75 -4.32 11.49 -15.51
CA THR A 75 -4.68 12.92 -15.55
C THR A 75 -3.73 13.76 -14.69
N ASN A 76 -3.06 14.73 -15.33
CA ASN A 76 -2.25 15.73 -14.65
C ASN A 76 -3.14 16.79 -13.99
N LYS A 77 -3.62 16.51 -12.77
CA LYS A 77 -4.45 17.45 -11.99
C LYS A 77 -3.75 18.79 -11.73
N ALA A 78 -2.41 18.82 -11.71
CA ALA A 78 -1.67 20.07 -11.51
C ALA A 78 -1.76 20.99 -12.73
N ALA A 79 -1.67 20.43 -13.94
CA ALA A 79 -1.91 21.16 -15.19
C ALA A 79 -3.32 21.76 -15.23
N ALA A 80 -4.36 20.98 -14.91
CA ALA A 80 -5.73 21.48 -14.86
C ALA A 80 -5.91 22.62 -13.84
N MET A 81 -5.24 22.55 -12.69
CA MET A 81 -5.28 23.63 -11.69
C MET A 81 -4.53 24.89 -12.12
N LEU A 82 -3.57 24.81 -13.06
CA LEU A 82 -2.84 25.96 -13.58
C LEU A 82 -3.68 26.84 -14.52
N GLU A 83 -4.76 26.30 -15.09
CA GLU A 83 -5.70 27.03 -15.93
C GLU A 83 -6.51 28.08 -15.13
N ARG A 84 -6.57 27.92 -13.81
CA ARG A 84 -7.19 28.89 -12.92
C ARG A 84 -6.40 30.19 -12.85
N THR A 85 -7.10 31.31 -12.92
CA THR A 85 -6.52 32.67 -12.82
C THR A 85 -6.49 33.21 -11.39
N ASP A 86 -7.22 32.58 -10.46
CA ASP A 86 -7.42 33.02 -9.08
C ASP A 86 -6.41 32.44 -8.06
N ILE A 87 -5.26 31.96 -8.54
CA ILE A 87 -4.22 31.36 -7.70
C ILE A 87 -3.03 32.31 -7.50
N SER A 88 -2.46 32.30 -6.29
CA SER A 88 -1.26 33.09 -6.00
C SER A 88 -0.05 32.61 -6.81
N GLU A 89 0.88 33.52 -7.11
CA GLU A 89 2.11 33.20 -7.87
C GLU A 89 2.92 32.07 -7.23
N SER A 90 3.07 32.12 -5.89
CA SER A 90 3.73 31.06 -5.12
C SER A 90 3.02 29.70 -5.28
N HIS A 91 1.69 29.68 -5.35
CA HIS A 91 0.92 28.45 -5.59
C HIS A 91 1.07 27.97 -7.03
N ARG A 92 1.00 28.88 -8.01
CA ARG A 92 1.24 28.59 -9.43
C ARG A 92 2.60 27.93 -9.65
N ARG A 93 3.68 28.49 -9.08
CA ARG A 93 5.02 27.90 -9.21
C ARG A 93 5.12 26.48 -8.64
N ARG A 94 4.43 26.20 -7.51
CA ARG A 94 4.36 24.84 -6.96
C ARG A 94 3.60 23.88 -7.87
N LEU A 95 2.53 24.33 -8.50
CA LEU A 95 1.75 23.52 -9.44
C LEU A 95 2.54 23.24 -10.73
N GLU A 96 3.32 24.20 -11.25
CA GLU A 96 4.21 23.98 -12.40
C GLU A 96 5.23 22.86 -12.12
N VAL A 97 5.92 22.94 -10.97
CA VAL A 97 6.87 21.90 -10.55
C VAL A 97 6.15 20.54 -10.41
N LYS A 98 4.95 20.53 -9.83
CA LYS A 98 4.15 19.31 -9.69
C LYS A 98 3.71 18.74 -11.05
N SER A 99 3.42 19.61 -12.02
CA SER A 99 3.04 19.22 -13.38
C SER A 99 4.20 18.57 -14.12
N VAL A 100 5.39 19.19 -14.12
CA VAL A 100 6.59 18.63 -14.75
C VAL A 100 6.97 17.28 -14.12
N TYR A 101 6.88 17.20 -12.78
CA TYR A 101 7.14 15.96 -12.07
C TYR A 101 6.14 14.85 -12.45
N HIS A 102 4.85 15.19 -12.55
CA HIS A 102 3.81 14.27 -13.00
C HIS A 102 4.15 13.71 -14.38
N ASP A 103 4.43 14.57 -15.35
CA ASP A 103 4.67 14.13 -16.72
C ASP A 103 5.95 13.28 -16.80
N THR A 104 7.00 13.66 -16.07
CA THR A 104 8.24 12.87 -16.02
C THR A 104 8.02 11.49 -15.40
N LYS A 105 7.23 11.38 -14.33
CA LYS A 105 7.00 10.12 -13.62
C LYS A 105 5.98 9.21 -14.28
N PHE A 106 4.93 9.78 -14.87
CA PHE A 106 3.78 9.03 -15.33
C PHE A 106 3.74 8.78 -16.84
N ARG A 107 4.67 9.36 -17.62
CA ARG A 107 4.70 9.25 -19.09
C ARG A 107 4.52 7.83 -19.61
N THR A 108 5.25 6.87 -19.04
CA THR A 108 5.30 5.47 -19.48
C THR A 108 4.56 4.53 -18.54
N THR A 109 3.84 5.07 -17.54
CA THR A 109 3.20 4.26 -16.51
C THR A 109 2.06 3.41 -17.07
N LEU A 110 1.39 3.88 -18.12
CA LEU A 110 0.28 3.15 -18.77
C LEU A 110 0.67 2.55 -20.13
N ASP A 111 1.97 2.43 -20.40
CA ASP A 111 2.43 1.67 -21.58
C ASP A 111 2.07 0.20 -21.42
N ALA A 112 1.70 -0.47 -22.51
CA ALA A 112 1.23 -1.86 -22.48
C ALA A 112 2.24 -2.81 -21.81
N ASP A 113 3.52 -2.72 -22.17
CA ASP A 113 4.60 -3.55 -21.62
C ASP A 113 4.78 -3.32 -20.10
N ASN A 114 4.67 -2.07 -19.66
CA ASN A 114 4.76 -1.72 -18.24
C ASN A 114 3.54 -2.22 -17.46
N ILE A 115 2.33 -2.10 -18.03
CA ILE A 115 1.12 -2.67 -17.44
C ILE A 115 1.28 -4.18 -17.29
N GLU A 116 1.65 -4.89 -18.35
CA GLU A 116 1.80 -6.35 -18.32
C GLU A 116 2.81 -6.79 -17.25
N THR A 117 3.95 -6.08 -17.18
CA THR A 117 4.98 -6.33 -16.17
C THR A 117 4.44 -6.12 -14.75
N VAL A 118 3.79 -4.98 -14.49
CA VAL A 118 3.27 -4.67 -13.15
C VAL A 118 2.12 -5.60 -12.76
N GLU A 119 1.26 -5.99 -13.70
CA GLU A 119 0.21 -6.98 -13.45
C GLU A 119 0.78 -8.37 -13.15
N SER A 120 1.81 -8.80 -13.88
CA SER A 120 2.53 -10.05 -13.60
C SER A 120 3.14 -10.05 -12.20
N GLN A 121 3.87 -8.98 -11.85
CA GLN A 121 4.47 -8.80 -10.52
C GLN A 121 3.42 -8.79 -9.41
N ALA A 122 2.27 -8.14 -9.64
CA ALA A 122 1.17 -8.14 -8.69
C ALA A 122 0.59 -9.54 -8.48
N ARG A 123 0.37 -10.32 -9.55
CA ARG A 123 -0.11 -11.70 -9.44
C ARG A 123 0.88 -12.59 -8.69
N ASP A 124 2.18 -12.46 -8.96
CA ASP A 124 3.22 -13.21 -8.24
C ASP A 124 3.28 -12.84 -6.75
N PHE A 125 3.13 -11.55 -6.43
CA PHE A 125 3.02 -11.08 -5.05
C PHE A 125 1.80 -11.68 -4.34
N ILE A 126 0.62 -11.63 -4.97
CA ILE A 126 -0.63 -12.17 -4.41
C ILE A 126 -0.55 -13.69 -4.23
N ARG A 127 0.08 -14.40 -5.16
CA ARG A 127 0.34 -15.84 -5.03
C ARG A 127 1.21 -16.14 -3.82
N SER A 128 2.29 -15.37 -3.62
CA SER A 128 3.19 -15.51 -2.46
C SER A 128 2.46 -15.28 -1.13
N VAL A 129 1.58 -14.27 -1.08
CA VAL A 129 0.71 -14.02 0.08
C VAL A 129 -0.24 -15.19 0.32
N SER A 130 -0.89 -15.68 -0.73
CA SER A 130 -1.86 -16.79 -0.64
C SER A 130 -1.18 -18.08 -0.16
N ASP A 131 0.04 -18.35 -0.60
CA ASP A 131 0.81 -19.50 -0.15
C ASP A 131 1.21 -19.40 1.33
N LEU A 132 1.54 -18.19 1.82
CA LEU A 132 1.74 -17.95 3.25
C LEU A 132 0.47 -18.22 4.06
N LEU A 133 -0.67 -17.69 3.61
CA LEU A 133 -1.97 -17.88 4.26
C LEU A 133 -2.36 -19.37 4.32
N ARG A 134 -2.21 -20.11 3.21
CA ARG A 134 -2.48 -21.56 3.16
C ARG A 134 -1.53 -22.36 4.04
N ARG A 135 -0.23 -21.99 4.08
CA ARG A 135 0.73 -22.62 5.00
C ARG A 135 0.28 -22.45 6.44
N ARG A 136 -0.16 -21.24 6.81
CA ARG A 136 -0.66 -20.95 8.14
C ARG A 136 -1.93 -21.73 8.47
N GLN A 137 -2.92 -21.76 7.57
CA GLN A 137 -4.15 -22.54 7.75
C GLN A 137 -3.86 -24.02 7.99
N ARG A 138 -2.94 -24.61 7.21
CA ARG A 138 -2.51 -26.01 7.41
C ARG A 138 -1.86 -26.24 8.77
N GLN A 139 -1.00 -25.32 9.22
CA GLN A 139 -0.39 -25.41 10.55
C GLN A 139 -1.43 -25.32 11.67
N GLN A 140 -2.45 -24.47 11.52
CA GLN A 140 -3.55 -24.36 12.49
C GLN A 140 -4.35 -25.66 12.58
N GLN A 141 -4.70 -26.25 11.43
CA GLN A 141 -5.44 -27.52 11.37
C GLN A 141 -4.68 -28.67 12.02
N GLN A 142 -3.35 -28.70 11.91
CA GLN A 142 -2.51 -29.75 12.51
C GLN A 142 -2.35 -29.62 14.03
N GLN A 143 -2.51 -28.42 14.59
CA GLN A 143 -2.35 -28.18 16.02
C GLN A 143 -3.61 -28.52 16.85
N GLY A 144 -4.71 -28.92 16.21
CA GLY A 144 -5.89 -29.47 16.89
C GLY A 144 -6.60 -28.49 17.83
N ASP A 145 -6.38 -27.19 17.64
CA ASP A 145 -6.85 -26.15 18.55
C ASP A 145 -8.33 -25.83 18.26
N GLU A 146 -9.23 -26.67 18.78
CA GLU A 146 -10.70 -26.52 18.64
C GLU A 146 -11.24 -25.25 19.31
N ASP A 147 -10.50 -24.66 20.26
CA ASP A 147 -10.83 -23.40 20.94
C ASP A 147 -10.46 -22.15 20.11
N PHE A 148 -9.83 -22.33 18.94
CA PHE A 148 -9.42 -21.22 18.06
C PHE A 148 -10.53 -20.75 17.11
N SER A 149 -11.78 -20.84 17.56
CA SER A 149 -13.00 -20.39 16.85
C SER A 149 -13.02 -18.88 16.47
N GLY A 150 -11.93 -18.12 16.66
CA GLY A 150 -11.90 -16.70 16.27
C GLY A 150 -10.56 -15.96 16.13
N SER A 151 -9.37 -16.58 16.18
CA SER A 151 -8.23 -15.83 16.73
C SER A 151 -7.07 -15.41 15.81
N ALA A 152 -6.90 -15.91 14.58
CA ALA A 152 -5.77 -15.45 13.72
C ALA A 152 -6.19 -15.12 12.28
N ILE A 153 -6.80 -13.95 12.11
CA ILE A 153 -7.07 -13.38 10.78
C ILE A 153 -5.79 -12.90 10.07
N TYR A 154 -4.69 -12.68 10.80
CA TYR A 154 -3.47 -12.06 10.31
C TYR A 154 -2.46 -13.11 9.81
N ILE A 155 -1.61 -12.72 8.86
CA ILE A 155 -0.71 -13.62 8.11
C ILE A 155 0.18 -14.44 9.06
N PHE A 156 0.71 -13.79 10.10
CA PHE A 156 1.72 -14.36 11.01
C PHE A 156 1.24 -14.55 12.45
N GLY A 157 -0.07 -14.46 12.73
CA GLY A 157 -0.57 -14.70 14.08
C GLY A 157 -1.91 -14.05 14.42
N THR A 158 -2.10 -13.81 15.71
CA THR A 158 -3.33 -13.23 16.27
C THR A 158 -3.31 -11.70 16.29
N ARG A 159 -2.14 -11.09 16.04
CA ARG A 159 -1.93 -9.65 15.98
C ARG A 159 -1.45 -9.24 14.59
N PRO A 160 -1.82 -8.04 14.10
CA PRO A 160 -1.35 -7.56 12.81
C PRO A 160 0.14 -7.28 12.85
N SER A 161 0.83 -7.69 11.78
CA SER A 161 2.20 -7.33 11.48
C SER A 161 2.27 -6.21 10.46
N VAL A 162 3.48 -5.73 10.16
CA VAL A 162 3.70 -4.79 9.06
C VAL A 162 3.28 -5.37 7.70
N ALA A 163 3.38 -6.69 7.52
CA ALA A 163 2.97 -7.36 6.29
C ALA A 163 1.46 -7.23 6.07
N ASP A 164 0.67 -7.41 7.12
CA ASP A 164 -0.79 -7.27 7.05
C ASP A 164 -1.20 -5.87 6.58
N ALA A 165 -0.50 -4.83 7.05
CA ALA A 165 -0.77 -3.45 6.67
C ALA A 165 -0.56 -3.21 5.17
N VAL A 166 0.57 -3.67 4.61
CA VAL A 166 0.89 -3.46 3.18
C VAL A 166 0.03 -4.35 2.26
N VAL A 167 -0.15 -5.62 2.63
CA VAL A 167 -0.91 -6.60 1.85
C VAL A 167 -2.38 -6.18 1.80
N THR A 168 -2.99 -5.90 2.96
CA THR A 168 -4.40 -5.51 3.01
C THR A 168 -4.64 -4.21 2.26
N ALA A 169 -3.75 -3.22 2.39
CA ALA A 169 -3.88 -1.95 1.67
C ALA A 169 -3.83 -2.12 0.15
N LEU A 170 -2.99 -3.02 -0.37
CA LEU A 170 -2.95 -3.33 -1.80
C LEU A 170 -4.20 -4.07 -2.26
N LEU A 171 -4.54 -5.16 -1.58
CA LEU A 171 -5.65 -6.04 -1.98
C LEU A 171 -6.98 -5.30 -1.90
N ALA A 172 -7.25 -4.58 -0.79
CA ALA A 172 -8.44 -3.76 -0.65
C ALA A 172 -8.53 -2.70 -1.75
N ARG A 173 -7.38 -2.13 -2.16
CA ARG A 173 -7.33 -1.17 -3.27
C ARG A 173 -7.67 -1.77 -4.62
N LEU A 174 -7.15 -2.96 -4.91
CA LEU A 174 -7.48 -3.68 -6.15
C LEU A 174 -8.96 -4.09 -6.17
N MET A 175 -9.50 -4.50 -5.02
CA MET A 175 -10.93 -4.78 -4.87
C MET A 175 -11.79 -3.51 -5.06
N ASP A 176 -11.39 -2.36 -4.50
CA ASP A 176 -12.10 -1.09 -4.65
C ASP A 176 -12.26 -0.65 -6.12
N VAL A 177 -11.29 -0.97 -6.98
CA VAL A 177 -11.33 -0.66 -8.42
C VAL A 177 -11.84 -1.81 -9.29
N GLY A 178 -12.28 -2.92 -8.69
CA GLY A 178 -12.85 -4.07 -9.41
C GLY A 178 -11.82 -4.89 -10.20
N ARG A 179 -10.58 -4.97 -9.73
CA ARG A 179 -9.51 -5.79 -10.34
C ARG A 179 -9.55 -7.24 -9.85
N ASP A 180 -10.72 -7.84 -9.96
CA ASP A 180 -10.96 -9.26 -9.67
C ASP A 180 -10.08 -10.18 -10.53
N ASP A 181 -9.67 -9.73 -11.72
CA ASP A 181 -8.76 -10.42 -12.63
C ASP A 181 -7.31 -10.51 -12.11
N ILE A 182 -6.92 -9.66 -11.15
CA ILE A 182 -5.62 -9.70 -10.49
C ILE A 182 -5.72 -10.39 -9.14
N VAL A 183 -6.75 -10.07 -8.37
CA VAL A 183 -7.00 -10.72 -7.09
C VAL A 183 -7.82 -11.99 -7.33
N ASP A 184 -7.38 -12.89 -8.20
CA ASP A 184 -8.13 -14.09 -8.59
C ASP A 184 -8.13 -15.19 -7.51
N ASP A 185 -7.16 -15.15 -6.60
CA ASP A 185 -7.02 -16.10 -5.50
C ASP A 185 -8.05 -15.87 -4.37
N GLU A 186 -8.95 -16.84 -4.19
CA GLU A 186 -9.98 -16.79 -3.14
C GLU A 186 -9.40 -16.68 -1.72
N THR A 187 -8.23 -17.27 -1.47
CA THR A 187 -7.57 -17.18 -0.15
C THR A 187 -7.18 -15.74 0.17
N ALA A 188 -6.64 -15.01 -0.81
CA ALA A 188 -6.30 -13.60 -0.64
C ALA A 188 -7.56 -12.73 -0.48
N ARG A 189 -8.63 -13.01 -1.23
CA ARG A 189 -9.91 -12.27 -1.11
C ARG A 189 -10.56 -12.46 0.25
N ASP A 190 -10.67 -13.70 0.71
CA ASP A 190 -11.26 -14.04 2.01
C ASP A 190 -10.46 -13.39 3.15
N TYR A 191 -9.14 -13.52 3.12
CA TYR A 191 -8.24 -12.83 4.05
C TYR A 191 -8.50 -11.32 4.06
N THR A 192 -8.49 -10.68 2.90
CA THR A 192 -8.68 -9.23 2.80
C THR A 192 -10.03 -8.81 3.37
N THR A 193 -11.09 -9.54 3.02
CA THR A 193 -12.46 -9.29 3.51
C THR A 193 -12.54 -9.38 5.03
N LYS A 194 -11.85 -10.36 5.63
CA LYS A 194 -11.76 -10.52 7.09
C LYS A 194 -10.99 -9.38 7.74
N VAL A 195 -9.83 -9.00 7.18
CA VAL A 195 -9.00 -7.91 7.76
C VAL A 195 -9.68 -6.56 7.61
N ILE A 196 -10.33 -6.23 6.48
CA ILE A 196 -11.05 -4.96 6.35
C ILE A 196 -12.27 -4.87 7.27
N SER A 197 -12.81 -6.01 7.70
CA SER A 197 -13.90 -6.08 8.67
C SER A 197 -13.40 -6.00 10.13
N SER A 198 -12.09 -6.00 10.36
CA SER A 198 -11.49 -5.96 11.70
C SER A 198 -11.64 -4.58 12.34
N SER A 199 -11.58 -4.55 13.69
CA SER A 199 -11.69 -3.31 14.45
C SER A 199 -10.54 -2.34 14.14
N GLU A 200 -9.35 -2.88 13.89
CA GLU A 200 -8.11 -2.16 13.64
C GLU A 200 -8.19 -1.42 12.31
N TRP A 201 -8.66 -2.10 11.26
CA TRP A 201 -8.87 -1.47 9.97
C TRP A 201 -9.97 -0.40 10.03
N GLN A 202 -11.09 -0.71 10.66
CA GLN A 202 -12.21 0.24 10.77
C GLN A 202 -11.85 1.50 11.56
N LYS A 203 -10.99 1.41 12.60
CA LYS A 203 -10.48 2.58 13.32
C LYS A 203 -9.67 3.53 12.42
N VAL A 204 -8.88 2.97 11.50
CA VAL A 204 -8.03 3.75 10.57
C VAL A 204 -8.84 4.29 9.40
N MET A 205 -9.60 3.43 8.73
CA MET A 205 -10.31 3.77 7.51
C MET A 205 -11.63 4.50 7.77
N GLN A 206 -12.29 4.26 8.91
CA GLN A 206 -13.55 4.91 9.28
C GLN A 206 -14.61 4.80 8.17
N GLY A 207 -14.75 3.60 7.58
CA GLY A 207 -15.67 3.33 6.47
C GLY A 207 -15.25 3.88 5.11
N ARG A 208 -14.10 4.56 4.98
CA ARG A 208 -13.59 5.06 3.70
C ARG A 208 -13.01 3.94 2.85
N ARG A 209 -13.14 4.08 1.52
CA ARG A 209 -12.40 3.28 0.54
C ARG A 209 -10.93 3.69 0.52
N THR A 210 -10.08 2.81 0.03
CA THR A 210 -8.63 3.05 -0.11
C THR A 210 -8.29 3.99 -1.27
N LEU A 211 -9.24 4.20 -2.19
CA LEU A 211 -9.20 5.19 -3.25
C LEU A 211 -10.47 6.08 -3.15
N PRO A 212 -10.32 7.40 -3.34
CA PRO A 212 -11.44 8.35 -3.32
C PRO A 212 -12.32 8.24 -4.56
#